data_AF-A0A367R333-F1
#
_entry.id   AF-A0A367R333-F1
#
_cell.length_a   1.000
_cell.length_b   1.000
_cell.length_c   1.000
_cell.angle_alpha   90.00
_cell.angle_beta   90.00
_cell.angle_gamma   90.00
#
_symmetry.space_group_name_H-M   'P 1'
#
loop_
_entity.id
_entity.type
_entity.pdbx_description
1 polymer ?
#
loop_
_entity_poly.entity_id
_entity_poly.type
_entity_poly.pdbx_seq_one_letter_code
_entity_poly.pdbx_strand_id
1 'polypeptide(L)'
;MNSPDNQKLPDNQPYKIYELKKTNQGKIPGYFIVSTAKLNVETSEDNSNKYLSSVTNQKFFNNINEGEAEPSTQEMIEKIAKTLQSSPEPEIIINIHGYSSTASDTETGCQKIYEYVNTHIRQANKYIFIGYRWPSENPIKTDESGDFGQKLINAFSSLPILLAISLVVGLIISY
;
A
#
# COMPACT_ATOMS: atom_id res chain seq x y z
N MET A 1 -37.98 8.18 -14.90
CA MET A 1 -37.06 7.56 -13.93
C MET A 1 -35.69 7.56 -14.58
N ASN A 2 -34.85 8.52 -14.22
CA ASN A 2 -33.54 8.70 -14.85
C ASN A 2 -32.55 7.72 -14.23
N SER A 3 -31.91 6.94 -15.10
CA SER A 3 -30.74 6.11 -14.78
C SER A 3 -29.66 7.00 -14.17
N PRO A 4 -28.97 6.57 -13.09
CA PRO A 4 -27.80 7.31 -12.63
C PRO A 4 -26.73 7.22 -13.72
N ASP A 5 -26.17 8.38 -14.06
CA ASP A 5 -25.08 8.53 -15.02
C ASP A 5 -23.92 7.58 -14.68
N ASN A 6 -23.54 6.76 -15.67
CA ASN A 6 -22.23 6.14 -15.75
C ASN A 6 -21.19 7.23 -16.06
N GLN A 7 -20.88 8.07 -15.06
CA GLN A 7 -19.68 8.89 -15.12
C GLN A 7 -18.49 7.94 -15.01
N LYS A 8 -17.88 7.65 -16.16
CA LYS A 8 -16.53 7.07 -16.21
C LYS A 8 -15.62 7.97 -15.38
N LEU A 9 -15.29 7.51 -14.18
CA LEU A 9 -14.30 8.13 -13.32
C LEU A 9 -13.00 8.27 -14.14
N PRO A 10 -12.40 9.46 -14.21
CA PRO A 10 -11.12 9.62 -14.89
C PRO A 10 -10.09 8.67 -14.27
N ASP A 11 -9.24 8.09 -15.12
CA ASP A 11 -8.26 7.02 -14.80
C ASP A 11 -7.10 7.50 -13.91
N ASN A 12 -7.26 8.64 -13.25
CA ASN A 12 -6.36 9.23 -12.27
C ASN A 12 -6.81 8.91 -10.84
N GLN A 13 -7.27 7.69 -10.61
CA GLN A 13 -7.74 7.28 -9.28
C GLN A 13 -6.61 7.36 -8.23
N PRO A 14 -6.92 7.77 -6.99
CA PRO A 14 -5.93 7.94 -5.91
C PRO A 14 -5.32 6.61 -5.41
N TYR A 15 -5.68 5.49 -6.04
CA TYR A 15 -5.19 4.16 -5.74
C TYR A 15 -5.38 3.19 -6.91
N LYS A 16 -4.62 2.09 -6.89
CA LYS A 16 -4.82 0.90 -7.72
C LYS A 16 -5.17 -0.31 -6.87
N ILE A 17 -5.89 -1.26 -7.44
CA ILE A 17 -6.32 -2.48 -6.75
C ILE A 17 -5.85 -3.71 -7.53
N TYR A 18 -5.15 -4.61 -6.84
CA TYR A 18 -4.64 -5.86 -7.38
C TYR A 18 -5.27 -7.05 -6.66
N GLU A 19 -5.67 -8.11 -7.37
CA GLU A 19 -6.16 -9.34 -6.74
C GLU A 19 -4.99 -10.23 -6.32
N LEU A 20 -4.99 -10.65 -5.06
CA LEU A 20 -4.00 -11.57 -4.53
C LEU A 20 -4.23 -12.99 -5.06
N LYS A 21 -3.14 -13.64 -5.43
CA LYS A 21 -3.14 -15.02 -5.89
C LYS A 21 -3.59 -15.94 -4.78
N LYS A 22 -4.62 -16.73 -5.05
CA LYS A 22 -5.16 -17.69 -4.09
C LYS A 22 -4.10 -18.75 -3.79
N THR A 23 -3.94 -19.08 -2.52
CA THR A 23 -3.13 -20.23 -2.11
C THR A 23 -3.89 -21.52 -2.39
N ASN A 24 -3.20 -22.66 -2.40
CA ASN A 24 -3.80 -23.98 -2.65
C ASN A 24 -4.94 -24.36 -1.67
N GLN A 25 -5.10 -23.63 -0.57
CA GLN A 25 -6.16 -23.79 0.43
C GLN A 25 -7.09 -22.57 0.54
N GLY A 26 -6.78 -21.49 -0.19
CA GLY A 26 -7.37 -20.18 0.01
C GLY A 26 -8.75 -20.03 -0.63
N LYS A 27 -9.74 -19.78 0.20
CA LYS A 27 -11.12 -19.55 -0.22
C LYS A 27 -11.57 -18.09 -0.01
N ILE A 28 -10.87 -17.32 0.82
CA ILE A 28 -11.16 -15.91 1.10
C ILE A 28 -10.59 -15.05 -0.03
N PRO A 29 -11.40 -14.24 -0.73
CA PRO A 29 -10.91 -13.29 -1.72
C PRO A 29 -9.95 -12.28 -1.08
N GLY A 30 -8.82 -12.03 -1.74
CA GLY A 30 -7.78 -11.12 -1.28
C GLY A 30 -7.49 -10.02 -2.29
N TYR A 31 -7.36 -8.80 -1.81
CA TYR A 31 -7.04 -7.62 -2.62
C TYR A 31 -5.90 -6.83 -2.00
N PHE A 32 -5.09 -6.19 -2.82
CA PHE A 32 -4.02 -5.30 -2.42
C PHE A 32 -4.23 -3.93 -3.05
N ILE A 33 -4.35 -2.92 -2.19
CA ILE A 33 -4.61 -1.54 -2.57
C ILE A 33 -3.31 -0.76 -2.42
N VAL A 34 -2.90 -0.10 -3.49
CA VAL A 34 -1.72 0.75 -3.53
C VAL A 34 -2.18 2.18 -3.70
N SER A 35 -1.90 3.06 -2.74
CA SER A 35 -2.16 4.49 -2.90
C SER A 35 -1.22 5.10 -3.94
N THR A 36 -1.75 6.02 -4.74
CA THR A 36 -1.02 6.86 -5.69
C THR A 36 -0.73 8.26 -5.15
N ALA A 37 -0.90 8.47 -3.84
CA ALA A 37 -0.55 9.72 -3.18
C ALA A 37 0.94 10.04 -3.32
N LYS A 38 1.29 11.33 -3.30
CA LYS A 38 2.70 11.77 -3.32
C LYS A 38 3.42 11.25 -2.07
N LEU A 39 4.67 10.84 -2.24
CA LEU A 39 5.52 10.32 -1.15
C LEU A 39 5.73 11.38 -0.06
N ASN A 40 6.07 12.60 -0.49
CA ASN A 40 6.20 13.77 0.37
C ASN A 40 5.12 14.79 -0.03
N VAL A 41 4.30 15.20 0.95
CA VAL A 41 3.22 16.18 0.79
C VAL A 41 3.68 17.63 1.06
N GLU A 42 4.89 17.79 1.62
CA GLU A 42 5.43 19.08 2.06
C GLU A 42 6.27 19.77 0.97
N THR A 43 6.73 19.02 -0.03
CA THR A 43 7.47 19.57 -1.16
C THR A 43 6.54 19.98 -2.30
N SER A 44 6.65 21.24 -2.73
CA SER A 44 5.88 21.83 -3.83
C SER A 44 6.28 21.34 -5.23
N GLU A 45 7.39 20.60 -5.33
CA GLU A 45 7.81 20.01 -6.60
C GLU A 45 6.87 18.86 -6.97
N ASP A 46 6.53 18.78 -8.26
CA ASP A 46 5.91 17.59 -8.82
C ASP A 46 6.92 16.45 -8.72
N ASN A 47 6.93 15.80 -7.55
CA ASN A 47 7.48 14.47 -7.38
C ASN A 47 6.90 13.66 -8.52
N SER A 48 7.75 13.40 -9.52
CA SER A 48 7.38 12.62 -10.68
C SER A 48 6.77 11.36 -10.10
N ASN A 49 5.57 11.01 -10.55
CA ASN A 49 4.86 9.83 -10.12
C ASN A 49 5.60 8.54 -10.57
N LYS A 50 6.92 8.45 -10.42
CA LYS A 50 7.78 7.36 -10.86
C LYS A 50 7.58 6.13 -9.98
N TYR A 51 7.11 6.34 -8.74
CA TYR A 51 6.56 5.29 -7.88
C TYR A 51 5.07 5.04 -8.10
N LEU A 52 4.47 5.51 -9.21
CA LEU A 52 3.11 5.12 -9.59
C LEU A 52 3.01 3.60 -9.60
N SER A 53 2.42 3.12 -8.52
CA SER A 53 1.31 2.20 -8.51
C SER A 53 1.60 0.76 -8.87
N SER A 54 2.73 0.42 -9.47
CA SER A 54 3.04 -0.98 -9.80
C SER A 54 3.50 -1.73 -8.56
N VAL A 55 3.03 -2.97 -8.48
CA VAL A 55 3.53 -3.95 -7.52
C VAL A 55 4.85 -4.52 -8.00
N THR A 56 5.75 -4.78 -7.07
CA THR A 56 7.10 -5.30 -7.35
C THR A 56 7.15 -6.82 -7.45
N ASN A 57 6.27 -7.53 -6.74
CA ASN A 57 6.18 -8.97 -6.71
C ASN A 57 4.98 -9.48 -7.52
N GLN A 58 5.03 -9.36 -8.85
CA GLN A 58 3.94 -9.76 -9.75
C GLN A 58 3.41 -11.18 -9.50
N LYS A 59 4.27 -12.11 -9.07
CA LYS A 59 3.92 -13.50 -8.70
C LYS A 59 2.82 -13.62 -7.63
N PHE A 60 2.61 -12.59 -6.82
CA PHE A 60 1.59 -12.56 -5.78
C PHE A 60 0.21 -12.17 -6.30
N PHE A 61 0.08 -11.77 -7.56
CA PHE A 61 -1.15 -11.20 -8.09
C PHE A 61 -1.65 -12.01 -9.29
N ASN A 62 -2.97 -12.20 -9.40
CA ASN A 62 -3.57 -12.97 -10.51
C ASN A 62 -3.68 -12.16 -11.80
N ASN A 63 -3.64 -10.83 -11.69
CA ASN A 63 -4.11 -9.92 -12.74
C ASN A 63 -2.95 -9.23 -13.45
N ILE A 64 -1.74 -9.75 -13.25
CA ILE A 64 -0.51 -9.18 -13.78
C ILE A 64 0.23 -10.29 -14.48
N ASN A 65 -0.08 -10.45 -15.76
CA ASN A 65 0.71 -11.24 -16.69
C ASN A 65 1.46 -10.28 -17.61
N GLU A 66 2.70 -10.61 -17.98
CA GLU A 66 3.46 -9.82 -18.95
C GLU A 66 2.67 -9.70 -20.27
N GLY A 67 2.22 -8.49 -20.60
CA GLY A 67 1.51 -8.18 -21.84
C GLY A 67 -0.01 -8.05 -21.75
N GLU A 68 -0.63 -8.28 -20.59
CA GLU A 68 -2.06 -8.01 -20.36
C GLU A 68 -2.28 -6.61 -19.77
N ALA A 69 -3.39 -5.97 -20.13
CA ALA A 69 -3.78 -4.69 -19.54
C ALA A 69 -4.13 -4.88 -18.06
N GLU A 70 -3.64 -3.97 -17.20
CA GLU A 70 -4.04 -3.97 -15.78
C GLU A 70 -5.57 -3.84 -15.67
N PRO A 71 -6.22 -4.55 -14.73
CA PRO A 71 -7.65 -4.43 -14.52
C PRO A 71 -8.02 -3.02 -14.07
N SER A 72 -9.16 -2.52 -14.55
CA SER A 72 -9.67 -1.22 -14.14
C SER A 72 -9.97 -1.21 -12.64
N THR A 73 -9.60 -0.12 -11.95
CA THR A 73 -9.93 0.02 -10.52
C THR A 73 -11.44 -0.04 -10.28
N GLN A 74 -12.25 0.49 -11.20
CA GLN A 74 -13.70 0.43 -11.11
C GLN A 74 -14.21 -1.03 -11.18
N GLU A 75 -13.68 -1.85 -12.09
CA GLU A 75 -14.04 -3.26 -12.19
C GLU A 75 -13.69 -4.03 -10.91
N MET A 76 -12.56 -3.68 -10.29
CA MET A 76 -12.14 -4.28 -9.02
C MET A 76 -13.06 -3.88 -7.85
N ILE A 77 -13.46 -2.61 -7.77
CA ILE A 77 -14.44 -2.13 -6.78
C ILE A 77 -15.78 -2.87 -6.96
N GLU A 78 -16.27 -2.97 -8.20
CA GLU A 78 -17.51 -3.69 -8.51
C GLU A 78 -17.43 -5.17 -8.11
N LYS A 79 -16.27 -5.82 -8.36
CA LYS A 79 -16.02 -7.20 -7.95
C LYS A 79 -16.03 -7.36 -6.43
N ILE A 80 -15.40 -6.45 -5.68
CA ILE A 80 -15.44 -6.45 -4.21
C ILE A 80 -16.87 -6.25 -3.71
N ALA A 81 -17.57 -5.24 -4.23
CA ALA A 81 -18.95 -4.92 -3.84
C ALA A 81 -19.90 -6.09 -4.11
N LYS A 82 -19.78 -6.76 -5.25
CA LYS A 82 -20.58 -7.95 -5.58
C LYS A 82 -20.29 -9.11 -4.63
N THR A 83 -19.02 -9.30 -4.26
CA THR A 83 -18.63 -10.35 -3.30
C THR A 83 -19.26 -10.10 -1.93
N LEU A 84 -19.20 -8.85 -1.44
CA LEU A 84 -19.83 -8.46 -0.17
C LEU A 84 -21.35 -8.63 -0.19
N GLN A 85 -22.02 -8.22 -1.27
CA GLN A 85 -23.47 -8.38 -1.43
C GLN A 85 -23.93 -9.84 -1.45
N SER A 86 -23.08 -10.76 -1.93
CA SER A 86 -23.40 -12.19 -1.97
C SER A 86 -23.26 -12.89 -0.62
N SER A 87 -22.71 -12.21 0.39
CA SER A 87 -22.55 -12.73 1.74
C SER A 87 -23.73 -12.31 2.63
N PRO A 88 -24.33 -13.22 3.42
CA PRO A 88 -25.39 -12.86 4.36
C PRO A 88 -24.87 -12.02 5.54
N GLU A 89 -23.58 -12.11 5.89
CA GLU A 89 -22.95 -11.38 6.99
C GLU A 89 -21.53 -10.94 6.59
N PRO A 90 -21.37 -9.99 5.65
CA PRO A 90 -20.06 -9.65 5.11
C PRO A 90 -19.14 -9.01 6.17
N GLU A 91 -17.90 -9.50 6.25
CA GLU A 91 -16.82 -8.93 7.08
C GLU A 91 -15.60 -8.59 6.22
N ILE A 92 -14.93 -7.48 6.53
CA ILE A 92 -13.72 -7.01 5.83
C ILE A 92 -12.55 -7.03 6.81
N ILE A 93 -11.47 -7.71 6.44
CA ILE A 93 -10.20 -7.72 7.16
C ILE A 93 -9.27 -6.75 6.43
N ILE A 94 -8.84 -5.70 7.13
CA ILE A 94 -7.96 -4.67 6.54
C ILE A 94 -6.60 -4.72 7.24
N ASN A 95 -5.56 -5.02 6.48
CA ASN A 95 -4.17 -4.89 6.89
C ASN A 95 -3.61 -3.57 6.36
N ILE A 96 -3.39 -2.60 7.24
CA ILE A 96 -2.82 -1.29 6.90
C ILE A 96 -1.34 -1.31 7.25
N HIS A 97 -0.50 -1.07 6.24
CA HIS A 97 0.93 -0.94 6.46
C HIS A 97 1.34 0.54 6.56
N GLY A 98 1.89 0.95 7.70
CA GLY A 98 2.26 2.35 7.96
C GLY A 98 3.71 2.72 7.66
N TYR A 99 4.66 1.77 7.74
CA TYR A 99 6.09 2.07 7.55
C TYR A 99 6.84 0.86 7.01
N SER A 100 7.35 0.95 5.78
CA SER A 100 8.13 -0.12 5.14
C SER A 100 9.48 0.38 4.66
N SER A 101 10.49 -0.48 4.69
CA SER A 101 11.74 -0.19 4.01
C SER A 101 11.57 -0.20 2.48
N THR A 102 10.72 -1.08 1.93
CA THR A 102 10.44 -1.10 0.48
C THR A 102 9.00 -1.51 0.18
N ALA A 103 8.54 -1.24 -1.05
CA ALA A 103 7.25 -1.74 -1.55
C ALA A 103 7.17 -3.27 -1.52
N SER A 104 8.28 -3.96 -1.86
CA SER A 104 8.38 -5.42 -1.83
C SER A 104 8.19 -6.01 -0.42
N ASP A 105 8.70 -5.32 0.60
CA ASP A 105 8.54 -5.75 1.99
C ASP A 105 7.07 -5.64 2.42
N THR A 106 6.36 -4.58 2.00
CA THR A 106 4.91 -4.44 2.26
C THR A 106 4.11 -5.53 1.56
N GLU A 107 4.40 -5.79 0.29
CA GLU A 107 3.74 -6.85 -0.48
C GLU A 107 3.98 -8.23 0.15
N THR A 108 5.21 -8.53 0.56
CA THR A 108 5.57 -9.78 1.23
C THR A 108 4.87 -9.92 2.58
N GLY A 109 4.82 -8.85 3.39
CA GLY A 109 4.10 -8.84 4.67
C GLY A 109 2.60 -9.06 4.48
N CYS A 110 2.01 -8.35 3.51
CA CYS A 110 0.61 -8.51 3.13
C CYS A 110 0.30 -9.95 2.71
N GLN A 111 1.15 -10.54 1.85
CA GLN A 111 0.99 -11.92 1.38
C GLN A 111 1.02 -12.92 2.55
N LYS A 112 1.94 -12.78 3.51
CA LYS A 112 2.01 -13.66 4.68
C LYS A 112 0.76 -13.57 5.56
N ILE A 113 0.21 -12.37 5.74
CA ILE A 113 -1.03 -12.18 6.52
C ILE A 113 -2.21 -12.77 5.76
N TYR A 114 -2.29 -12.57 4.45
CA TYR A 114 -3.32 -13.17 3.60
C TYR A 114 -3.29 -14.70 3.64
N GLU A 115 -2.09 -15.29 3.62
CA GLU A 115 -1.86 -16.73 3.83
C GLU A 115 -2.37 -17.16 5.20
N TYR A 116 -1.97 -16.47 6.26
CA TYR A 116 -2.41 -16.76 7.62
C TYR A 116 -3.94 -16.74 7.75
N VAL A 117 -4.60 -15.70 7.22
CA VAL A 117 -6.06 -15.56 7.20
C VAL A 117 -6.71 -16.76 6.51
N ASN A 118 -6.22 -17.14 5.33
CA ASN A 118 -6.76 -18.28 4.59
C ASN A 118 -6.51 -19.64 5.25
N THR A 119 -5.45 -19.79 6.02
CA THR A 119 -5.18 -21.02 6.78
C THR A 119 -6.08 -21.14 8.01
N HIS A 120 -6.40 -20.03 8.68
CA HIS A 120 -7.05 -20.07 10.01
C HIS A 120 -8.54 -19.75 9.99
N ILE A 121 -9.05 -19.01 9.00
CA ILE A 121 -10.46 -18.68 8.89
C ILE A 121 -11.16 -19.69 7.97
N ARG A 122 -12.11 -20.45 8.54
CA ARG A 122 -12.83 -21.50 7.81
C ARG A 122 -14.03 -21.01 6.99
N GLN A 123 -14.61 -19.87 7.37
CA GLN A 123 -15.86 -19.34 6.79
C GLN A 123 -15.59 -18.45 5.57
N ALA A 124 -15.13 -19.04 4.48
CA ALA A 124 -14.68 -18.32 3.30
C ALA A 124 -15.65 -17.29 2.72
N ASN A 125 -16.95 -17.61 2.70
CA ASN A 125 -17.98 -16.79 2.05
C ASN A 125 -18.40 -15.58 2.89
N LYS A 126 -17.77 -15.39 4.05
CA LYS A 126 -18.04 -14.30 4.98
C LYS A 126 -17.04 -13.15 4.85
N TYR A 127 -15.79 -13.48 4.51
CA TYR A 127 -14.66 -12.56 4.64
C TYR A 127 -14.14 -12.08 3.29
N ILE A 128 -13.66 -10.84 3.26
CA ILE A 128 -12.73 -10.34 2.25
C ILE A 128 -11.48 -9.82 2.95
N PHE A 129 -10.31 -10.11 2.39
CA PHE A 129 -9.04 -9.56 2.85
C PHE A 129 -8.59 -8.39 1.98
N ILE A 130 -8.17 -7.29 2.60
CA ILE A 130 -7.62 -6.12 1.95
C ILE A 130 -6.28 -5.76 2.60
N GLY A 131 -5.20 -5.84 1.84
CA GLY A 131 -3.94 -5.20 2.20
C GLY A 131 -3.88 -3.78 1.64
N TYR A 132 -3.42 -2.82 2.44
CA TYR A 132 -3.28 -1.43 2.03
C TYR A 132 -1.84 -0.96 2.21
N ARG A 133 -1.27 -0.41 1.13
CA ARG A 133 0.04 0.22 1.11
C ARG A 133 -0.10 1.73 0.95
N TRP A 134 0.34 2.45 1.97
CA TRP A 134 0.68 3.86 1.87
C TRP A 134 2.11 4.02 1.32
N PRO A 135 2.38 4.93 0.38
CA PRO A 135 3.75 5.28 -0.01
C PRO A 135 4.45 5.98 1.16
N SER A 136 5.43 5.32 1.78
CA SER A 136 6.22 5.87 2.88
C SER A 136 7.66 6.15 2.45
N GLU A 137 8.24 7.24 2.95
CA GLU A 137 9.65 7.58 2.76
C GLU A 137 10.56 6.44 3.23
N ASN A 138 11.64 6.17 2.50
CA ASN A 138 12.66 5.25 2.94
C ASN A 138 13.74 6.03 3.72
N PRO A 139 13.95 5.79 5.02
CA PRO A 139 14.88 6.60 5.81
C PRO A 139 16.36 6.44 5.42
N ILE A 140 16.71 5.42 4.63
CA ILE A 140 18.11 5.00 4.39
C ILE A 140 18.50 5.12 2.90
N LYS A 141 17.52 5.09 1.99
CA LYS A 141 17.77 5.17 0.54
C LYS A 141 17.40 6.54 -0.01
N THR A 142 18.08 6.92 -1.08
CA THR A 142 17.67 8.07 -1.90
C THR A 142 16.36 7.75 -2.59
N ASP A 143 15.36 8.59 -2.36
CA ASP A 143 14.05 8.55 -3.02
C ASP A 143 13.53 9.99 -3.21
N GLU A 144 12.24 10.15 -3.52
CA GLU A 144 11.62 11.47 -3.73
C GLU A 144 11.55 12.35 -2.47
N SER A 145 11.85 11.81 -1.29
CA SER A 145 12.00 12.59 -0.05
C SER A 145 13.45 13.02 0.24
N GLY A 146 14.39 12.75 -0.68
CA GLY A 146 15.77 13.19 -0.62
C GLY A 146 16.78 12.06 -0.37
N ASP A 147 18.06 12.42 -0.30
CA ASP A 147 19.14 11.50 0.06
C ASP A 147 19.27 11.32 1.59
N PHE A 148 20.08 10.34 2.01
CA PHE A 148 20.29 10.05 3.43
C PHE A 148 20.83 11.24 4.23
N GLY A 149 21.69 12.07 3.62
CA GLY A 149 22.26 13.25 4.28
C GLY A 149 21.21 14.34 4.52
N GLN A 150 20.39 14.62 3.51
CA GLN A 150 19.26 15.55 3.59
C GLN A 150 18.24 15.09 4.63
N LYS A 151 17.89 13.79 4.63
CA LYS A 151 16.99 13.20 5.63
C LYS A 151 17.54 13.33 7.04
N LEU A 152 18.85 13.11 7.22
CA LEU A 152 19.51 13.28 8.51
C LEU A 152 19.46 14.75 8.97
N ILE A 153 19.80 15.69 8.10
CA ILE A 153 19.74 17.14 8.41
C ILE A 153 18.31 17.56 8.77
N ASN A 154 17.31 17.10 8.02
CA ASN A 154 15.90 17.38 8.31
C ASN A 154 15.48 16.78 9.66
N ALA A 155 15.90 15.54 9.96
CA ALA A 155 15.64 14.91 11.25
C ALA A 155 16.27 15.68 12.41
N PHE A 156 17.51 16.16 12.25
CA PHE A 156 18.18 17.02 13.24
C PHE A 156 17.47 18.38 13.42
N SER A 157 17.02 18.99 12.32
CA SER A 157 16.32 20.29 12.34
C SER A 157 14.95 20.20 13.02
N SER A 158 14.34 19.02 13.01
CA SER A 158 13.07 18.72 13.66
C SER A 158 13.20 18.36 15.14
N LEU A 159 14.43 18.24 15.69
CA LEU A 159 14.63 17.96 17.10
C LEU A 159 14.34 19.21 17.96
N PRO A 160 13.57 19.08 19.06
CA PRO A 160 13.55 20.07 20.12
C PRO A 160 14.98 20.44 20.56
N ILE A 161 15.24 21.74 20.77
CA ILE A 161 16.59 22.28 21.04
C ILE A 161 17.33 21.50 22.14
N LEU A 162 16.62 21.12 23.21
CA LEU A 162 17.22 20.38 24.32
C LEU A 162 17.70 18.98 23.90
N LEU A 163 16.97 18.29 23.03
CA LEU A 163 17.36 16.99 22.49
C LEU A 163 18.54 17.13 21.54
N ALA A 164 18.54 18.15 20.68
CA ALA A 164 19.67 18.44 19.79
C ALA A 164 20.96 18.70 20.58
N ILE A 165 20.90 19.50 21.65
CA ILE A 165 22.04 19.76 22.54
C ILE A 165 22.52 18.46 23.21
N SER A 166 21.60 17.66 23.76
CA SER A 166 21.96 16.39 24.42
C SER A 166 22.66 15.41 23.48
N LEU A 167 22.24 15.37 22.22
CA LEU A 167 22.80 14.52 21.19
C LEU A 167 24.22 14.98 20.80
N VAL A 168 24.42 16.28 20.61
CA VAL A 168 25.75 16.87 20.32
C VAL A 168 26.73 16.61 21.46
N VAL A 169 26.32 16.85 22.71
CA VAL A 169 27.17 16.58 23.88
C VAL A 169 27.50 15.09 23.99
N GLY A 170 26.51 14.21 23.77
CA GLY A 170 26.72 12.76 23.78
C GLY A 170 27.70 12.27 22.72
N LEU A 171 27.65 12.84 21.51
CA LEU A 171 28.58 12.52 20.42
C LEU A 171 30.00 13.02 20.71
N ILE A 172 30.16 14.20 21.32
CA ILE A 172 31.47 14.76 21.70
C ILE A 172 32.13 13.94 22.82
N ILE A 173 31.35 13.45 23.79
CA ILE A 173 31.86 12.64 24.90
C ILE A 173 32.22 11.20 24.45
N SER A 174 31.61 10.71 23.37
CA SER A 174 31.80 9.34 22.87
C SER A 174 32.95 9.19 21.86
N TYR A 175 33.65 10.28 21.52
CA TYR A 175 34.79 10.32 20.60
C TYR A 175 36.08 10.64 21.36
#